data_AF-A0A7J6G2R4-F1
#
_entry.id   AF-A0A7J6G2R4-F1
#
_cell.length_a   1.000
_cell.length_b   1.000
_cell.length_c   1.000
_cell.angle_alpha   90.00
_cell.angle_beta   90.00
_cell.angle_gamma   90.00
#
_symmetry.space_group_name_H-M   'P 1'
#
loop_
_entity.id
_entity.type
_entity.pdbx_description
1 polymer ?
#
loop_
_entity_poly.entity_id
_entity_poly.type
_entity_poly.pdbx_seq_one_letter_code
_entity_poly.pdbx_strand_id
1 'polypeptide(L)'
;MGNRFICMSKKEIKDNGSRSKRMNRSQRKLLADEEFLHKQALSMALHQHQLSQRFDGSMSRRIGSTSSRRHNLSESVTNGKLAPEVLENLTTKKFVLIHGEGFGAWCWYKTISLLEETGLVPTAFDLTGSGIELTDTNAVCTLAEYSKPLINFLQNLPEDEKVILVGHSSGGACVSYAMEHFPHKISKAIFLCATMVSDGQRPFDVFAEELGSAEQFMEGSKFLIHGNGKDQPPTGFMFEKEQMKGLYFNHSPTKDIALAMVSMRPVPLGPIMEKLSLSPENYGKGRRFFIQTLDDHALSPDIQEKLVRENPPEGVFKIKTSDHCPFFSKPQALHKILVEIAQIP
;
A
#
# COMPACT_ATOMS: atom_id res chain seq x y z
N MET A 1 -36.13 -56.42 67.51
CA MET A 1 -34.87 -57.16 67.22
C MET A 1 -34.13 -56.30 66.21
N GLY A 2 -32.98 -55.66 66.46
CA GLY A 2 -31.79 -56.10 67.19
C GLY A 2 -30.88 -56.83 66.18
N ASN A 3 -29.73 -56.33 65.73
CA ASN A 3 -28.56 -55.79 66.47
C ASN A 3 -27.84 -54.64 65.71
N ARG A 4 -27.41 -53.55 66.38
CA ARG A 4 -26.04 -53.20 66.86
C ARG A 4 -24.94 -53.18 65.78
N PHE A 5 -24.34 -52.02 65.43
CA PHE A 5 -23.47 -51.06 66.17
C PHE A 5 -21.99 -51.47 66.30
N ILE A 6 -21.10 -50.80 65.54
CA ILE A 6 -19.73 -50.38 65.93
C ILE A 6 -19.55 -48.91 65.45
N CYS A 7 -18.48 -48.18 65.82
CA CYS A 7 -18.52 -46.71 66.01
C CYS A 7 -17.23 -45.93 65.61
N MET A 8 -17.37 -44.81 64.86
CA MET A 8 -16.43 -43.65 64.70
C MET A 8 -15.08 -43.85 63.96
N SER A 9 -14.53 -42.88 63.22
CA SER A 9 -14.17 -41.49 63.61
C SER A 9 -14.40 -40.38 62.54
N LYS A 10 -13.90 -39.14 62.78
CA LYS A 10 -14.34 -37.84 62.19
C LYS A 10 -13.33 -37.18 61.22
N LYS A 11 -13.86 -36.22 60.42
CA LYS A 11 -13.19 -35.12 59.65
C LYS A 11 -12.41 -35.54 58.38
N GLU A 12 -12.25 -34.72 57.32
CA GLU A 12 -12.45 -33.27 57.13
C GLU A 12 -13.38 -32.90 55.94
N ILE A 13 -13.81 -31.63 55.91
CA ILE A 13 -14.41 -30.94 54.75
C ILE A 13 -13.30 -30.15 54.02
N LYS A 14 -13.18 -30.31 52.69
CA LYS A 14 -12.51 -29.40 51.73
C LYS A 14 -13.11 -29.71 50.35
N ASP A 15 -14.11 -28.97 49.90
CA ASP A 15 -14.09 -27.59 49.38
C ASP A 15 -13.56 -27.51 47.94
N ASN A 16 -14.27 -26.71 47.14
CA ASN A 16 -14.41 -26.86 45.71
C ASN A 16 -13.73 -25.67 45.01
N GLY A 17 -12.59 -25.86 44.34
CA GLY A 17 -12.01 -24.73 43.60
C GLY A 17 -10.64 -24.91 42.95
N SER A 18 -10.61 -25.16 41.63
CA SER A 18 -9.47 -24.84 40.75
C SER A 18 -9.82 -24.82 39.25
N ARG A 19 -10.78 -23.97 38.84
CA ARG A 19 -10.93 -23.56 37.42
C ARG A 19 -10.80 -22.04 37.18
N SER A 20 -11.23 -21.20 38.13
CA SER A 20 -11.18 -19.72 37.99
C SER A 20 -9.78 -19.10 37.86
N LYS A 21 -8.75 -19.67 38.53
CA LYS A 21 -7.39 -19.09 38.54
C LYS A 21 -6.64 -19.19 37.21
N ARG A 22 -7.01 -20.10 36.30
CA ARG A 22 -6.30 -20.27 35.01
C ARG A 22 -6.77 -19.26 33.96
N MET A 23 -8.08 -19.00 33.86
CA MET A 23 -8.65 -17.97 32.97
C MET A 23 -8.24 -16.55 33.38
N ASN A 24 -8.29 -16.23 34.68
CA ASN A 24 -7.84 -14.91 35.16
C ASN A 24 -6.35 -14.63 34.85
N ARG A 25 -5.51 -15.65 34.70
CA ARG A 25 -4.09 -15.49 34.35
C ARG A 25 -3.86 -15.34 32.84
N SER A 26 -4.65 -16.00 31.98
CA SER A 26 -4.59 -15.76 30.53
C SER A 26 -5.18 -14.41 30.16
N GLN A 27 -6.31 -14.03 30.77
CA GLN A 27 -6.98 -12.75 30.49
C GLN A 27 -6.14 -11.55 30.96
N ARG A 28 -5.45 -11.65 32.11
CA ARG A 28 -4.45 -10.64 32.51
C ARG A 28 -3.20 -10.64 31.64
N LYS A 29 -2.84 -11.76 31.01
CA LYS A 29 -1.71 -11.81 30.07
C LYS A 29 -2.09 -11.11 28.77
N LEU A 30 -3.26 -11.41 28.19
CA LEU A 30 -3.79 -10.74 27.02
C LEU A 30 -3.94 -9.22 27.24
N LEU A 31 -4.49 -8.79 28.39
CA LEU A 31 -4.55 -7.37 28.74
C LEU A 31 -3.16 -6.73 28.90
N ALA A 32 -2.16 -7.45 29.41
CA ALA A 32 -0.78 -6.95 29.50
C ALA A 32 -0.08 -6.90 28.13
N ASP A 33 -0.42 -7.83 27.22
CA ASP A 33 0.10 -7.87 25.86
C ASP A 33 -0.55 -6.76 24.99
N GLU A 34 -1.85 -6.48 25.17
CA GLU A 34 -2.54 -5.28 24.62
C GLU A 34 -1.97 -3.98 25.20
N GLU A 35 -1.77 -3.90 26.52
CA GLU A 35 -1.17 -2.73 27.19
C GLU A 35 0.28 -2.52 26.72
N PHE A 36 1.02 -3.58 26.38
CA PHE A 36 2.36 -3.51 25.81
C PHE A 36 2.34 -2.96 24.38
N LEU A 37 1.48 -3.48 23.50
CA LEU A 37 1.31 -2.97 22.13
C LEU A 37 0.83 -1.51 22.11
N HIS A 38 -0.11 -1.16 23.00
CA HIS A 38 -0.57 0.21 23.16
C HIS A 38 0.54 1.14 23.66
N LYS A 39 1.36 0.71 24.62
CA LYS A 39 2.55 1.47 25.07
C LYS A 39 3.62 1.58 23.98
N GLN A 40 3.79 0.58 23.12
CA GLN A 40 4.71 0.64 21.99
C GLN A 40 4.24 1.67 20.95
N ALA A 41 2.97 1.63 20.56
CA ALA A 41 2.37 2.63 19.67
C ALA A 41 2.42 4.06 20.27
N LEU A 42 2.10 4.21 21.56
CA LEU A 42 2.18 5.49 22.26
C LEU A 42 3.63 5.99 22.39
N SER A 43 4.59 5.09 22.62
CA SER A 43 6.03 5.39 22.65
C SER A 43 6.51 5.92 21.29
N MET A 44 6.14 5.26 20.20
CA MET A 44 6.45 5.70 18.84
C MET A 44 5.83 7.06 18.53
N ALA A 45 4.56 7.29 18.88
CA ALA A 45 3.88 8.57 18.71
C ALA A 45 4.52 9.70 19.55
N LEU A 46 4.91 9.44 20.80
CA LEU A 46 5.58 10.40 21.66
C LEU A 46 7.01 10.71 21.17
N HIS A 47 7.74 9.72 20.68
CA HIS A 47 9.06 9.91 20.07
C HIS A 47 8.96 10.75 18.80
N GLN A 48 7.98 10.47 17.93
CA GLN A 48 7.68 11.25 16.74
C GLN A 48 7.28 12.70 17.09
N HIS A 49 6.48 12.89 18.14
CA HIS A 49 6.14 14.24 18.63
C HIS A 49 7.36 14.99 19.16
N GLN A 50 8.24 14.34 19.93
CA GLN A 50 9.49 14.96 20.40
C GLN A 50 10.48 15.27 19.27
N LEU A 51 10.51 14.48 18.20
CA LEU A 51 11.31 14.78 17.01
C LEU A 51 10.74 15.98 16.22
N SER A 52 9.41 16.08 16.07
CA SER A 52 8.79 17.27 15.46
C SER A 52 8.99 18.55 16.27
N GLN A 53 8.83 18.49 17.61
CA GLN A 53 9.05 19.62 18.53
C GLN A 53 10.51 20.12 18.52
N ARG A 54 11.48 19.29 18.10
CA ARG A 54 12.89 19.70 18.01
C ARG A 54 13.23 20.54 16.77
N PHE A 55 12.33 20.67 15.80
CA PHE A 55 12.57 21.47 14.58
C PHE A 55 11.79 22.79 14.50
N ASP A 56 10.72 22.98 15.26
CA ASP A 56 10.00 24.27 15.39
C ASP A 56 10.68 25.26 16.37
N GLY A 57 12.02 25.27 16.36
CA GLY A 57 12.86 25.92 17.35
C GLY A 57 13.47 27.27 16.96
N SER A 58 12.93 28.03 16.00
CA SER A 58 13.41 29.41 15.74
C SER A 58 12.44 30.32 15.01
N MET A 59 11.89 31.32 15.72
CA MET A 59 11.29 32.51 15.09
C MET A 59 11.45 33.79 15.96
N SER A 60 12.23 34.73 15.41
CA SER A 60 11.97 36.19 15.39
C SER A 60 12.18 37.08 16.64
N ARG A 61 13.18 37.99 16.52
CA ARG A 61 13.20 39.45 16.83
C ARG A 61 14.31 40.08 15.96
N ARG A 62 14.30 41.30 15.38
CA ARG A 62 13.33 42.43 15.27
C ARG A 62 13.76 43.39 14.13
N ILE A 63 12.79 43.98 13.42
CA ILE A 63 12.67 45.40 12.95
C ILE A 63 13.88 46.11 12.26
N GLY A 64 13.66 46.68 11.04
CA GLY A 64 14.60 47.64 10.43
C GLY A 64 14.27 48.18 9.01
N SER A 65 13.26 49.05 8.92
CA SER A 65 13.12 50.25 8.04
C SER A 65 13.61 50.32 6.56
N THR A 66 12.64 50.58 5.66
CA THR A 66 12.69 51.54 4.51
C THR A 66 13.96 51.72 3.65
N SER A 67 13.86 51.37 2.35
CA SER A 67 14.16 52.33 1.26
C SER A 67 13.59 51.87 -0.08
N SER A 68 13.16 52.83 -0.90
CA SER A 68 12.62 52.62 -2.24
C SER A 68 13.72 52.64 -3.32
N ARG A 69 13.68 51.72 -4.29
CA ARG A 69 14.12 52.00 -5.67
C ARG A 69 13.46 51.10 -6.69
N ARG A 70 12.82 51.72 -7.68
CA ARG A 70 12.44 51.06 -8.95
C ARG A 70 13.72 50.73 -9.72
N HIS A 71 13.74 49.56 -10.35
CA HIS A 71 14.35 49.43 -11.66
C HIS A 71 13.61 48.38 -12.48
N ASN A 72 13.16 48.76 -13.67
CA ASN A 72 12.79 47.79 -14.69
C ASN A 72 14.07 47.16 -15.23
N LEU A 73 14.04 45.85 -15.51
CA LEU A 73 14.47 45.31 -16.80
C LEU A 73 13.94 43.89 -16.96
N SER A 74 13.61 43.54 -18.20
CA SER A 74 13.07 42.25 -18.60
C SER A 74 14.15 41.19 -18.71
N GLU A 75 13.85 39.96 -18.31
CA GLU A 75 14.44 38.80 -18.97
C GLU A 75 13.42 37.68 -19.10
N SER A 76 13.11 37.34 -20.36
CA SER A 76 12.20 36.27 -20.74
C SER A 76 12.98 34.96 -20.84
N VAL A 77 12.71 34.00 -19.95
CA VAL A 77 13.20 32.63 -20.11
C VAL A 77 12.04 31.73 -20.51
N THR A 78 11.87 31.57 -21.82
CA THR A 78 10.93 30.61 -22.42
C THR A 78 11.43 29.18 -22.21
N ASN A 79 10.97 28.50 -21.15
CA ASN A 79 11.34 27.11 -20.88
C ASN A 79 10.30 26.07 -21.34
N GLY A 80 9.33 26.48 -22.18
CA GLY A 80 8.19 25.65 -22.61
C GLY A 80 8.38 24.84 -23.90
N LYS A 81 9.58 24.81 -24.51
CA LYS A 81 9.80 24.17 -25.82
C LYS A 81 10.60 22.86 -25.82
N LEU A 82 11.24 22.48 -24.70
CA LEU A 82 12.11 21.29 -24.64
C LEU A 82 11.38 19.98 -24.34
N ALA A 83 10.14 20.02 -23.84
CA ALA A 83 9.37 18.80 -23.57
C ALA A 83 8.81 18.12 -24.85
N PRO A 84 8.14 18.82 -25.80
CA PRO A 84 7.39 18.16 -26.88
C PRO A 84 8.24 17.22 -27.75
N GLU A 85 9.41 17.68 -28.23
CA GLU A 85 10.27 16.90 -29.14
C GLU A 85 10.81 15.60 -28.52
N VAL A 86 11.00 15.55 -27.19
CA VAL A 86 11.50 14.35 -26.50
C VAL A 86 10.37 13.31 -26.33
N LEU A 87 9.14 13.77 -26.13
CA LEU A 87 7.95 12.91 -26.01
C LEU A 87 7.43 12.43 -27.37
N GLU A 88 7.77 13.11 -28.48
CA GLU A 88 7.47 12.63 -29.84
C GLU A 88 8.15 11.28 -30.15
N ASN A 89 9.41 11.10 -29.73
CA ASN A 89 10.25 9.95 -30.04
C ASN A 89 10.05 8.70 -29.13
N LEU A 90 9.10 8.73 -28.18
CA LEU A 90 8.86 7.60 -27.28
C LEU A 90 8.24 6.39 -28.01
N THR A 91 8.90 5.23 -27.88
CA THR A 91 8.47 3.93 -28.41
C THR A 91 7.21 3.38 -27.73
N THR A 92 6.90 3.81 -26.51
CA THR A 92 5.63 3.50 -25.83
C THR A 92 5.12 4.72 -25.09
N LYS A 93 3.92 5.20 -25.48
CA LYS A 93 3.26 6.36 -24.86
C LYS A 93 2.07 5.97 -23.98
N LYS A 94 1.60 4.71 -24.07
CA LYS A 94 0.46 4.19 -23.32
C LYS A 94 0.89 3.77 -21.91
N PHE A 95 0.34 4.43 -20.91
CA PHE A 95 0.54 4.15 -19.48
C PHE A 95 -0.71 3.48 -18.91
N VAL A 96 -0.55 2.37 -18.19
CA VAL A 96 -1.65 1.69 -17.52
C VAL A 96 -1.44 1.79 -16.01
N LEU A 97 -2.34 2.47 -15.32
CA LEU A 97 -2.22 2.83 -13.91
C LEU A 97 -3.10 1.91 -13.06
N ILE A 98 -2.48 1.15 -12.16
CA ILE A 98 -3.10 0.12 -11.33
C ILE A 98 -2.97 0.52 -9.86
N HIS A 99 -4.12 0.75 -9.22
CA HIS A 99 -4.19 1.19 -7.84
C HIS A 99 -3.83 0.08 -6.83
N GLY A 100 -3.58 0.50 -5.59
CA GLY A 100 -3.33 -0.39 -4.46
C GLY A 100 -4.60 -0.76 -3.69
N GLU A 101 -4.41 -1.30 -2.49
CA GLU A 101 -5.47 -1.78 -1.59
C GLU A 101 -6.51 -0.70 -1.25
N GLY A 102 -7.78 -1.01 -1.44
CA GLY A 102 -8.92 -0.15 -1.08
C GLY A 102 -9.08 1.12 -1.92
N PHE A 103 -8.14 1.41 -2.82
CA PHE A 103 -8.22 2.51 -3.78
C PHE A 103 -9.08 2.15 -5.02
N GLY A 104 -9.08 3.03 -6.01
CA GLY A 104 -9.66 2.85 -7.33
C GLY A 104 -8.92 3.76 -8.33
N ALA A 105 -9.29 3.71 -9.61
CA ALA A 105 -8.78 4.57 -10.67
C ALA A 105 -8.80 6.06 -10.32
N TRP A 106 -9.77 6.49 -9.50
CA TRP A 106 -9.92 7.84 -8.97
C TRP A 106 -8.68 8.38 -8.23
N CYS A 107 -7.82 7.52 -7.67
CA CYS A 107 -6.61 7.99 -6.98
C CYS A 107 -5.57 8.59 -7.93
N TRP A 108 -5.60 8.19 -9.21
CA TRP A 108 -4.66 8.61 -10.22
C TRP A 108 -4.98 9.95 -10.87
N TYR A 109 -6.06 10.65 -10.47
CA TYR A 109 -6.59 11.81 -11.20
C TYR A 109 -5.55 12.91 -11.51
N LYS A 110 -4.63 13.21 -10.57
CA LYS A 110 -3.54 14.17 -10.79
C LYS A 110 -2.48 13.64 -11.76
N THR A 111 -2.14 12.36 -11.64
CA THR A 111 -1.16 11.68 -12.49
C THR A 111 -1.67 11.58 -13.93
N ILE A 112 -2.96 11.31 -14.13
CA ILE A 112 -3.62 11.33 -15.44
C ILE A 112 -3.46 12.70 -16.09
N SER A 113 -3.90 13.78 -15.44
CA SER A 113 -3.76 15.16 -15.94
C SER A 113 -2.33 15.48 -16.36
N LEU A 114 -1.35 15.21 -15.49
CA LEU A 114 0.05 15.51 -15.76
C LEU A 114 0.63 14.68 -16.93
N LEU A 115 0.24 13.41 -17.08
CA LEU A 115 0.68 12.58 -18.21
C LEU A 115 0.04 13.07 -19.53
N GLU A 116 -1.26 13.38 -19.54
CA GLU A 116 -1.98 13.93 -20.70
C GLU A 116 -1.43 15.29 -21.13
N GLU A 117 -1.11 16.18 -20.17
CA GLU A 117 -0.47 17.48 -20.41
C GLU A 117 0.89 17.36 -21.14
N THR A 118 1.55 16.19 -21.04
CA THR A 118 2.79 15.87 -21.76
C THR A 118 2.59 15.03 -23.03
N GLY A 119 1.35 14.77 -23.45
CA GLY A 119 1.06 13.96 -24.65
C GLY A 119 1.31 12.45 -24.45
N LEU A 120 1.39 11.98 -23.21
CA LEU A 120 1.30 10.55 -22.87
C LEU A 120 -0.17 10.14 -22.77
N VAL A 121 -0.43 8.84 -22.91
CA VAL A 121 -1.79 8.28 -22.95
C VAL A 121 -2.01 7.39 -21.72
N PRO A 122 -2.40 7.96 -20.57
CA PRO A 122 -2.72 7.19 -19.38
C PRO A 122 -4.10 6.54 -19.48
N THR A 123 -4.22 5.34 -18.91
CA THR A 123 -5.48 4.63 -18.66
C THR A 123 -5.42 4.07 -17.25
N ALA A 124 -6.33 4.48 -16.38
CA ALA A 124 -6.45 3.92 -15.03
C ALA A 124 -7.65 2.95 -14.97
N PHE A 125 -7.46 1.80 -14.34
CA PHE A 125 -8.51 0.80 -14.17
C PHE A 125 -8.94 0.72 -12.71
N ASP A 126 -10.24 0.58 -12.47
CA ASP A 126 -10.72 -0.06 -11.24
C ASP A 126 -10.52 -1.57 -11.38
N LEU A 127 -9.86 -2.18 -10.40
CA LEU A 127 -9.78 -3.64 -10.27
C LEU A 127 -11.13 -4.20 -9.81
N THR A 128 -11.35 -5.51 -9.97
CA THR A 128 -12.65 -6.11 -9.63
C THR A 128 -13.00 -5.90 -8.15
N GLY A 129 -14.21 -5.41 -7.89
CA GLY A 129 -14.65 -5.03 -6.55
C GLY A 129 -13.97 -3.79 -5.96
N SER A 130 -13.34 -2.94 -6.78
CA SER A 130 -12.68 -1.69 -6.38
C SER A 130 -13.29 -0.46 -7.06
N GLY A 131 -13.03 0.74 -6.53
CA GLY A 131 -13.59 2.00 -7.04
C GLY A 131 -15.10 1.92 -7.35
N ILE A 132 -15.48 2.17 -8.61
CA ILE A 132 -16.87 2.09 -9.08
C ILE A 132 -17.23 0.74 -9.74
N GLU A 133 -16.33 -0.24 -9.76
CA GLU A 133 -16.61 -1.59 -10.28
C GLU A 133 -17.61 -2.32 -9.36
N LEU A 134 -18.67 -2.89 -9.92
CA LEU A 134 -19.88 -3.26 -9.17
C LEU A 134 -19.82 -4.65 -8.52
N THR A 135 -18.76 -5.43 -8.76
CA THR A 135 -18.61 -6.75 -8.12
C THR A 135 -18.52 -6.60 -6.60
N ASP A 136 -19.16 -7.51 -5.86
CA ASP A 136 -18.98 -7.60 -4.41
C ASP A 136 -17.54 -8.02 -4.12
N THR A 137 -16.79 -7.15 -3.44
CA THR A 137 -15.42 -7.37 -3.01
C THR A 137 -15.27 -8.67 -2.20
N ASN A 138 -16.31 -9.11 -1.49
CA ASN A 138 -16.30 -10.35 -0.71
C ASN A 138 -16.32 -11.64 -1.55
N ALA A 139 -16.65 -11.53 -2.84
CA ALA A 139 -16.66 -12.65 -3.78
C ALA A 139 -15.36 -12.77 -4.62
N VAL A 140 -14.40 -11.85 -4.44
CA VAL A 140 -13.13 -11.85 -5.17
C VAL A 140 -12.12 -12.74 -4.43
N CYS A 141 -11.92 -13.96 -4.93
CA CYS A 141 -11.13 -14.98 -4.25
C CYS A 141 -9.69 -15.09 -4.76
N THR A 142 -9.41 -14.66 -6.00
CA THR A 142 -8.11 -14.85 -6.65
C THR A 142 -7.55 -13.57 -7.27
N LEU A 143 -6.23 -13.49 -7.38
CA LEU A 143 -5.51 -12.42 -8.06
C LEU A 143 -5.88 -12.34 -9.54
N ALA A 144 -6.20 -13.48 -10.17
CA ALA A 144 -6.70 -13.54 -11.54
C ALA A 144 -8.07 -12.85 -11.70
N GLU A 145 -9.00 -13.09 -10.78
CA GLU A 145 -10.31 -12.40 -10.74
C GLU A 145 -10.13 -10.91 -10.45
N TYR A 146 -9.30 -10.54 -9.48
CA TYR A 146 -9.03 -9.15 -9.11
C TYR A 146 -8.40 -8.36 -10.28
N SER A 147 -7.44 -8.96 -10.98
CA SER A 147 -6.73 -8.40 -12.13
C SER A 147 -7.55 -8.40 -13.43
N LYS A 148 -8.75 -9.00 -13.45
CA LYS A 148 -9.54 -9.24 -14.66
C LYS A 148 -9.74 -8.00 -15.56
N PRO A 149 -9.95 -6.76 -15.06
CA PRO A 149 -10.05 -5.57 -15.91
C PRO A 149 -8.76 -5.27 -16.68
N LEU A 150 -7.60 -5.39 -16.02
CA LEU A 150 -6.27 -5.25 -16.63
C LEU A 150 -6.01 -6.36 -17.65
N ILE A 151 -6.33 -7.61 -17.30
CA ILE A 151 -6.11 -8.76 -18.19
C ILE A 151 -6.97 -8.66 -19.44
N ASN A 152 -8.25 -8.32 -19.31
CA ASN A 152 -9.14 -8.07 -20.45
C ASN A 152 -8.60 -6.96 -21.35
N PHE A 153 -8.05 -5.88 -20.78
CA PHE A 153 -7.43 -4.81 -21.57
C PHE A 153 -6.20 -5.31 -22.35
N LEU A 154 -5.28 -6.04 -21.70
CA LEU A 154 -4.07 -6.56 -22.35
C LEU A 154 -4.36 -7.61 -23.42
N GLN A 155 -5.41 -8.43 -23.23
CA GLN A 155 -5.89 -9.39 -24.23
C GLN A 155 -6.44 -8.72 -25.50
N ASN A 156 -7.04 -7.54 -25.37
CA ASN A 156 -7.61 -6.78 -26.48
C ASN A 156 -6.63 -5.74 -27.07
N LEU A 157 -5.40 -5.65 -26.55
CA LEU A 157 -4.36 -4.79 -27.09
C LEU A 157 -3.81 -5.39 -28.41
N PRO A 158 -3.66 -4.60 -29.49
CA PRO A 158 -3.04 -5.05 -30.74
C PRO A 158 -1.68 -5.76 -30.55
N GLU A 159 -1.30 -6.62 -31.49
CA GLU A 159 -0.06 -7.41 -31.37
C GLU A 159 1.24 -6.60 -31.57
N ASP A 160 1.15 -5.48 -32.28
CA ASP A 160 2.24 -4.52 -32.49
C ASP A 160 2.34 -3.46 -31.38
N GLU A 161 1.36 -3.38 -30.48
CA GLU A 161 1.32 -2.41 -29.40
C GLU A 161 1.86 -2.94 -28.07
N LYS A 162 2.43 -2.03 -27.28
CA LYS A 162 2.86 -2.28 -25.90
C LYS A 162 2.41 -1.16 -24.96
N VAL A 163 2.42 -1.46 -23.67
CA VAL A 163 2.13 -0.50 -22.58
C VAL A 163 3.22 -0.47 -21.52
N ILE A 164 3.30 0.65 -20.82
CA ILE A 164 4.03 0.79 -19.55
C ILE A 164 3.02 0.56 -18.42
N LEU A 165 3.23 -0.49 -17.61
CA LEU A 165 2.40 -0.73 -16.42
C LEU A 165 2.95 0.06 -15.23
N VAL A 166 2.07 0.64 -14.41
CA VAL A 166 2.40 1.28 -13.13
C VAL A 166 1.51 0.67 -12.04
N GLY A 167 2.09 -0.14 -11.16
CA GLY A 167 1.41 -0.75 -10.02
C GLY A 167 1.78 -0.03 -8.73
N HIS A 168 0.78 0.45 -8.00
CA HIS A 168 0.95 1.06 -6.68
C HIS A 168 0.65 0.05 -5.57
N SER A 169 1.47 -0.04 -4.52
CA SER A 169 1.22 -0.90 -3.34
C SER A 169 0.93 -2.36 -3.78
N SER A 170 -0.15 -2.99 -3.30
CA SER A 170 -0.57 -4.33 -3.76
C SER A 170 -0.90 -4.44 -5.25
N GLY A 171 -1.13 -3.33 -5.95
CA GLY A 171 -1.26 -3.28 -7.41
C GLY A 171 0.00 -3.79 -8.12
N GLY A 172 1.15 -3.81 -7.43
CA GLY A 172 2.36 -4.51 -7.88
C GLY A 172 2.14 -6.00 -8.15
N ALA A 173 1.30 -6.68 -7.36
CA ALA A 173 0.96 -8.08 -7.60
C ALA A 173 0.22 -8.29 -8.92
N CYS A 174 -0.73 -7.39 -9.23
CA CYS A 174 -1.47 -7.39 -10.50
C CYS A 174 -0.52 -7.13 -11.69
N VAL A 175 0.50 -6.27 -11.50
CA VAL A 175 1.55 -6.03 -12.49
C VAL A 175 2.43 -7.27 -12.69
N SER A 176 2.90 -7.94 -11.62
CA SER A 176 3.67 -9.18 -11.73
C SER A 176 2.88 -10.29 -12.43
N TYR A 177 1.60 -10.44 -12.09
CA TYR A 177 0.68 -11.38 -12.74
C TYR A 177 0.50 -11.07 -14.24
N ALA A 178 0.28 -9.80 -14.59
CA ALA A 178 0.19 -9.36 -15.99
C ALA A 178 1.51 -9.57 -16.76
N MET A 179 2.66 -9.36 -16.12
CA MET A 179 3.98 -9.63 -16.72
C MET A 179 4.22 -11.11 -17.00
N GLU A 180 3.72 -12.01 -16.15
CA GLU A 180 3.84 -13.45 -16.38
C GLU A 180 3.00 -13.91 -17.58
N HIS A 181 1.77 -13.41 -17.69
CA HIS A 181 0.82 -13.87 -18.72
C HIS A 181 0.89 -13.09 -20.04
N PHE A 182 1.32 -11.82 -20.03
CA PHE A 182 1.37 -10.94 -21.21
C PHE A 182 2.75 -10.26 -21.42
N PRO A 183 3.89 -10.98 -21.29
CA PRO A 183 5.23 -10.38 -21.33
C PRO A 183 5.53 -9.64 -22.65
N HIS A 184 4.89 -10.03 -23.76
CA HIS A 184 5.08 -9.39 -25.06
C HIS A 184 4.36 -8.04 -25.17
N LYS A 185 3.24 -7.84 -24.47
CA LYS A 185 2.43 -6.59 -24.45
C LYS A 185 3.00 -5.50 -23.53
N ILE A 186 3.99 -5.81 -22.69
CA ILE A 186 4.50 -4.91 -21.66
C ILE A 186 5.91 -4.47 -22.06
N SER A 187 6.14 -3.16 -22.22
CA SER A 187 7.47 -2.63 -22.54
C SER A 187 8.29 -2.29 -21.30
N LYS A 188 7.63 -1.79 -20.25
CA LYS A 188 8.21 -1.51 -18.92
C LYS A 188 7.15 -1.75 -17.84
N ALA A 189 7.58 -2.17 -16.65
CA ALA A 189 6.74 -2.32 -15.47
C ALA A 189 7.31 -1.49 -14.31
N ILE A 190 6.49 -0.63 -13.72
CA ILE A 190 6.88 0.34 -12.68
C ILE A 190 6.17 -0.03 -11.38
N PHE A 191 6.95 -0.38 -10.37
CA PHE A 191 6.52 -0.72 -9.03
C PHE A 191 6.65 0.52 -8.14
N LEU A 192 5.53 1.20 -7.88
CA LEU A 192 5.46 2.43 -7.11
C LEU A 192 5.12 2.10 -5.66
N CYS A 193 6.14 2.11 -4.78
CA CYS A 193 6.06 1.66 -3.39
C CYS A 193 5.22 0.38 -3.24
N ALA A 194 5.54 -0.62 -4.06
CA ALA A 194 4.64 -1.72 -4.41
C ALA A 194 5.19 -3.11 -4.03
N THR A 195 4.28 -4.09 -3.96
CA THR A 195 4.60 -5.49 -3.67
C THR A 195 5.30 -6.17 -4.87
N MET A 196 6.59 -5.91 -5.05
CA MET A 196 7.43 -6.52 -6.10
C MET A 196 7.93 -7.91 -5.67
N VAL A 197 7.00 -8.86 -5.60
CA VAL A 197 7.23 -10.22 -5.09
C VAL A 197 8.08 -11.09 -6.02
N SER A 198 8.75 -12.08 -5.44
CA SER A 198 9.42 -13.19 -6.14
C SER A 198 8.48 -14.38 -6.32
N ASP A 199 8.90 -15.38 -7.10
CA ASP A 199 8.16 -16.63 -7.30
C ASP A 199 7.81 -17.32 -5.96
N GLY A 200 6.58 -17.85 -5.87
CA GLY A 200 6.06 -18.57 -4.70
C GLY A 200 5.74 -17.73 -3.46
N GLN A 201 5.95 -16.41 -3.51
CA GLN A 201 5.57 -15.46 -2.46
C GLN A 201 4.13 -14.95 -2.63
N ARG A 202 3.51 -14.57 -1.52
CA ARG A 202 2.23 -13.83 -1.48
C ARG A 202 2.49 -12.33 -1.49
N PRO A 203 1.59 -11.50 -2.04
CA PRO A 203 1.62 -10.05 -1.84
C PRO A 203 1.62 -9.66 -0.35
N PHE A 204 0.90 -10.39 0.50
CA PHE A 204 0.89 -10.16 1.95
C PHE A 204 2.26 -10.33 2.61
N ASP A 205 3.10 -11.25 2.14
CA ASP A 205 4.38 -11.60 2.77
C ASP A 205 5.34 -10.38 2.84
N VAL A 206 5.11 -9.38 1.97
CA VAL A 206 5.81 -8.09 1.95
C VAL A 206 5.57 -7.27 3.22
N PHE A 207 4.35 -7.31 3.78
CA PHE A 207 3.94 -6.54 4.96
C PHE A 207 4.13 -7.31 6.27
N ALA A 208 4.81 -8.46 6.23
CA ALA A 208 4.88 -9.37 7.39
C ALA A 208 5.68 -8.81 8.58
N GLU A 209 6.51 -7.78 8.36
CA GLU A 209 7.27 -7.10 9.41
C GLU A 209 6.41 -6.02 10.12
N GLU A 210 5.52 -5.31 9.42
CA GLU A 210 4.56 -4.37 10.04
C GLU A 210 3.29 -5.05 10.59
N LEU A 211 2.75 -6.07 9.92
CA LEU A 211 1.44 -6.67 10.21
C LEU A 211 1.51 -8.05 10.88
N GLY A 212 2.70 -8.63 11.03
CA GLY A 212 2.90 -10.03 11.45
C GLY A 212 2.68 -11.02 10.29
N SER A 213 2.87 -12.33 10.54
CA SER A 213 2.67 -13.33 9.48
C SER A 213 1.21 -13.34 8.99
N ALA A 214 0.98 -13.79 7.76
CA ALA A 214 -0.37 -13.94 7.21
C ALA A 214 -1.31 -14.71 8.15
N GLU A 215 -0.80 -15.77 8.78
CA GLU A 215 -1.51 -16.60 9.74
C GLU A 215 -1.84 -15.82 11.03
N GLN A 216 -0.88 -15.06 11.57
CA GLN A 216 -1.10 -14.21 12.75
C GLN A 216 -2.13 -13.09 12.48
N PHE A 217 -2.05 -12.46 11.30
CA PHE A 217 -3.00 -11.44 10.88
C PHE A 217 -4.41 -12.03 10.76
N MET A 218 -4.55 -13.20 10.12
CA MET A 218 -5.83 -13.88 9.93
C MET A 218 -6.46 -14.39 11.23
N GLU A 219 -5.68 -14.72 12.25
CA GLU A 219 -6.18 -15.13 13.58
C GLU A 219 -6.52 -13.96 14.51
N GLY A 220 -5.76 -12.86 14.45
CA GLY A 220 -5.78 -11.80 15.47
C GLY A 220 -6.27 -10.42 15.02
N SER A 221 -6.41 -10.15 13.72
CA SER A 221 -6.70 -8.80 13.23
C SER A 221 -8.16 -8.39 13.41
N LYS A 222 -8.39 -7.27 14.12
CA LYS A 222 -9.72 -6.65 14.26
C LYS A 222 -10.24 -6.00 12.97
N PHE A 223 -9.42 -5.91 11.93
CA PHE A 223 -9.76 -5.26 10.66
C PHE A 223 -10.39 -6.21 9.63
N LEU A 224 -10.51 -7.50 9.98
CA LEU A 224 -11.03 -8.57 9.11
C LEU A 224 -12.55 -8.48 8.91
N ILE A 225 -12.97 -8.54 7.66
CA ILE A 225 -14.36 -8.52 7.22
C ILE A 225 -14.78 -9.96 6.89
N HIS A 226 -15.84 -10.42 7.55
CA HIS A 226 -16.40 -11.76 7.39
C HIS A 226 -17.68 -11.68 6.53
N GLY A 227 -17.53 -11.30 5.25
CA GLY A 227 -18.65 -10.97 4.36
C GLY A 227 -19.60 -12.14 4.11
N ASN A 228 -19.07 -13.37 4.10
CA ASN A 228 -19.84 -14.60 3.90
C ASN A 228 -20.40 -15.20 5.21
N GLY A 229 -20.33 -14.46 6.32
CA GLY A 229 -20.82 -14.88 7.64
C GLY A 229 -19.70 -15.09 8.65
N LYS A 230 -20.01 -14.92 9.95
CA LYS A 230 -19.00 -14.90 11.04
C LYS A 230 -18.26 -16.21 11.26
N ASP A 231 -18.86 -17.33 10.87
CA ASP A 231 -18.28 -18.68 11.00
C ASP A 231 -17.53 -19.13 9.72
N GLN A 232 -17.45 -18.26 8.70
CA GLN A 232 -16.67 -18.47 7.49
C GLN A 232 -15.32 -17.74 7.56
N PRO A 233 -14.31 -18.12 6.76
CA PRO A 233 -13.07 -17.35 6.65
C PRO A 233 -13.33 -15.89 6.27
N PRO A 234 -12.49 -14.94 6.74
CA PRO A 234 -12.63 -13.54 6.35
C PRO A 234 -12.37 -13.36 4.86
N THR A 235 -13.21 -12.56 4.23
CA THR A 235 -13.26 -12.30 2.78
C THR A 235 -12.45 -11.07 2.38
N GLY A 236 -12.28 -10.13 3.32
CA GLY A 236 -11.54 -8.90 3.10
C GLY A 236 -11.06 -8.27 4.39
N PHE A 237 -10.45 -7.09 4.28
CA PHE A 237 -10.13 -6.25 5.44
C PHE A 237 -10.32 -4.76 5.11
N MET A 238 -10.44 -3.93 6.14
CA MET A 238 -10.39 -2.48 5.99
C MET A 238 -9.88 -1.84 7.27
N PHE A 239 -8.86 -0.97 7.15
CA PHE A 239 -8.39 -0.19 8.29
C PHE A 239 -9.42 0.87 8.72
N GLU A 240 -9.45 1.16 10.02
CA GLU A 240 -10.18 2.31 10.56
C GLU A 240 -9.63 3.63 9.99
N LYS A 241 -10.45 4.69 9.94
CA LYS A 241 -10.11 5.94 9.22
C LYS A 241 -8.89 6.66 9.79
N GLU A 242 -8.66 6.51 11.10
CA GLU A 242 -7.54 7.11 11.82
C GLU A 242 -6.22 6.44 11.44
N GLN A 243 -6.22 5.11 11.32
CA GLN A 243 -5.09 4.31 10.84
C GLN A 243 -4.80 4.60 9.37
N MET A 244 -5.82 4.66 8.50
CA MET A 244 -5.62 5.03 7.09
C MET A 244 -4.95 6.39 6.94
N LYS A 245 -5.31 7.40 7.76
CA LYS A 245 -4.63 8.71 7.76
C LYS A 245 -3.16 8.61 8.17
N GLY A 246 -2.84 7.83 9.20
CA GLY A 246 -1.48 7.68 9.70
C GLY A 246 -0.56 6.86 8.79
N LEU A 247 -1.10 5.84 8.12
CA LEU A 247 -0.37 4.92 7.25
C LEU A 247 -0.20 5.47 5.82
N TYR A 248 -1.27 6.00 5.22
CA TYR A 248 -1.28 6.32 3.79
C TYR A 248 -1.08 7.80 3.46
N PHE A 249 -1.38 8.71 4.40
CA PHE A 249 -1.67 10.12 4.08
C PHE A 249 -0.92 11.14 4.95
N ASN A 250 0.26 10.81 5.48
CA ASN A 250 1.05 11.71 6.33
C ASN A 250 1.62 12.95 5.61
N HIS A 251 1.63 12.99 4.27
CA HIS A 251 2.02 14.16 3.47
C HIS A 251 0.95 14.62 2.46
N SER A 252 -0.15 13.89 2.34
CA SER A 252 -1.21 14.13 1.36
C SER A 252 -2.07 15.36 1.74
N PRO A 253 -2.45 16.22 0.77
CA PRO A 253 -3.30 17.38 1.07
C PRO A 253 -4.67 16.96 1.60
N THR A 254 -5.23 17.73 2.53
CA THR A 254 -6.49 17.42 3.23
C THR A 254 -7.70 17.18 2.30
N LYS A 255 -7.74 17.83 1.13
CA LYS A 255 -8.76 17.59 0.10
C LYS A 255 -8.68 16.19 -0.52
N ASP A 256 -7.48 15.66 -0.68
CA ASP A 256 -7.23 14.34 -1.26
C ASP A 256 -7.51 13.25 -0.21
N ILE A 257 -7.20 13.52 1.06
CA ILE A 257 -7.63 12.70 2.20
C ILE A 257 -9.17 12.65 2.27
N ALA A 258 -9.86 13.80 2.12
CA ALA A 258 -11.31 13.84 2.13
C ALA A 258 -11.94 13.00 1.01
N LEU A 259 -11.37 13.08 -0.21
CA LEU A 259 -11.74 12.20 -1.33
C LEU A 259 -11.52 10.73 -0.99
N ALA A 260 -10.35 10.36 -0.48
CA ALA A 260 -10.06 8.98 -0.11
C ALA A 260 -11.02 8.43 0.97
N MET A 261 -11.35 9.23 1.99
CA MET A 261 -12.23 8.83 3.09
C MET A 261 -13.71 8.61 2.70
N VAL A 262 -14.10 8.96 1.46
CA VAL A 262 -15.42 8.68 0.88
C VAL A 262 -15.40 7.71 -0.31
N SER A 263 -14.23 7.50 -0.94
CA SER A 263 -14.06 6.66 -2.13
C SER A 263 -13.38 5.32 -1.88
N MET A 264 -12.69 5.14 -0.75
CA MET A 264 -12.03 3.87 -0.43
C MET A 264 -13.03 2.78 -0.04
N ARG A 265 -12.73 1.55 -0.47
CA ARG A 265 -13.52 0.34 -0.25
C ARG A 265 -12.74 -0.69 0.58
N PRO A 266 -13.40 -1.74 1.11
CA PRO A 266 -12.73 -2.93 1.60
C PRO A 266 -11.73 -3.51 0.60
N VAL A 267 -10.70 -4.20 1.11
CA VAL A 267 -9.67 -4.89 0.34
C VAL A 267 -10.04 -6.38 0.29
N PRO A 268 -10.08 -7.05 -0.89
CA PRO A 268 -10.29 -8.49 -0.94
C PRO A 268 -9.04 -9.24 -0.44
N LEU A 269 -9.20 -10.20 0.48
CA LEU A 269 -8.08 -10.93 1.08
C LEU A 269 -7.48 -11.98 0.15
N GLY A 270 -8.32 -12.68 -0.63
CA GLY A 270 -7.91 -13.76 -1.52
C GLY A 270 -6.73 -13.40 -2.43
N PRO A 271 -6.82 -12.32 -3.25
CA PRO A 271 -5.75 -11.85 -4.11
C PRO A 271 -4.43 -11.52 -3.40
N ILE A 272 -4.50 -11.11 -2.13
CA ILE A 272 -3.35 -10.67 -1.32
C ILE A 272 -2.69 -11.87 -0.61
N MET A 273 -3.46 -12.93 -0.35
CA MET A 273 -3.01 -14.18 0.30
C MET A 273 -2.64 -15.29 -0.69
N GLU A 274 -2.93 -15.12 -1.98
CA GLU A 274 -2.55 -16.02 -3.05
C GLU A 274 -1.04 -15.93 -3.34
N LYS A 275 -0.41 -17.09 -3.61
CA LYS A 275 0.99 -17.16 -4.03
C LYS A 275 1.07 -16.98 -5.54
N LEU A 276 1.93 -16.07 -6.01
CA LEU A 276 2.18 -15.92 -7.44
C LEU A 276 3.14 -17.02 -7.92
N SER A 277 2.88 -17.55 -9.11
CA SER A 277 3.82 -18.37 -9.86
C SER A 277 4.46 -17.49 -10.94
N LEU A 278 5.77 -17.25 -10.86
CA LEU A 278 6.49 -16.31 -11.72
C LEU A 278 7.70 -17.00 -12.35
N SER A 279 7.80 -16.99 -13.67
CA SER A 279 8.88 -17.66 -14.40
C SER A 279 10.08 -16.73 -14.65
N PRO A 280 11.32 -17.27 -14.70
CA PRO A 280 12.46 -16.57 -15.25
C PRO A 280 12.24 -16.11 -16.70
N GLU A 281 11.47 -16.87 -17.48
CA GLU A 281 11.25 -16.65 -18.90
C GLU A 281 10.32 -15.47 -19.22
N ASN A 282 9.28 -15.25 -18.40
CA ASN A 282 8.29 -14.19 -18.60
C ASN A 282 8.54 -13.04 -17.61
N TYR A 283 8.11 -13.16 -16.35
CA TYR A 283 8.29 -12.12 -15.33
C TYR A 283 9.78 -11.73 -15.14
N GLY A 284 10.67 -12.72 -15.10
CA GLY A 284 12.09 -12.54 -14.84
C GLY A 284 12.80 -11.66 -15.88
N LYS A 285 12.49 -11.84 -17.17
CA LYS A 285 13.03 -11.04 -18.29
C LYS A 285 12.37 -9.68 -18.50
N GLY A 286 11.21 -9.42 -17.87
CA GLY A 286 10.51 -8.15 -18.02
C GLY A 286 11.30 -6.98 -17.41
N ARG A 287 11.26 -5.81 -18.07
CA ARG A 287 11.95 -4.59 -17.61
C ARG A 287 11.21 -3.96 -16.43
N ARG A 288 11.70 -4.25 -15.21
CA ARG A 288 11.13 -3.76 -13.95
C ARG A 288 11.85 -2.49 -13.48
N PHE A 289 11.11 -1.51 -13.00
CA PHE A 289 11.61 -0.31 -12.35
C PHE A 289 10.89 -0.14 -11.01
N PHE A 290 11.59 0.32 -9.97
CA PHE A 290 10.97 0.57 -8.67
C PHE A 290 11.06 2.06 -8.32
N ILE A 291 9.99 2.64 -7.79
CA ILE A 291 9.94 4.01 -7.30
C ILE A 291 9.65 3.95 -5.81
N GLN A 292 10.63 4.36 -5.00
CA GLN A 292 10.55 4.32 -3.55
C GLN A 292 10.01 5.64 -2.96
N THR A 293 9.18 5.52 -1.93
CA THR A 293 8.61 6.61 -1.13
C THR A 293 9.32 6.64 0.22
N LEU A 294 10.02 7.75 0.55
CA LEU A 294 10.94 7.76 1.69
C LEU A 294 10.32 8.13 3.05
N ASP A 295 9.06 8.57 3.05
CA ASP A 295 8.33 8.97 4.26
C ASP A 295 7.04 8.11 4.35
N ASP A 296 7.13 6.87 3.87
CA ASP A 296 6.05 5.88 3.80
C ASP A 296 5.90 5.15 5.14
N HIS A 297 4.66 5.11 5.67
CA HIS A 297 4.33 4.43 6.92
C HIS A 297 3.54 3.12 6.71
N ALA A 298 3.15 2.78 5.48
CA ALA A 298 2.41 1.56 5.16
C ALA A 298 3.31 0.47 4.58
N LEU A 299 4.31 0.87 3.78
CA LEU A 299 5.40 0.02 3.31
C LEU A 299 6.71 0.75 3.61
N SER A 300 7.33 0.45 4.74
CA SER A 300 8.48 1.23 5.23
C SER A 300 9.66 1.26 4.23
N PRO A 301 10.47 2.36 4.18
CA PRO A 301 11.59 2.47 3.24
C PRO A 301 12.59 1.32 3.33
N ASP A 302 12.83 0.80 4.54
CA ASP A 302 13.73 -0.34 4.79
C ASP A 302 13.21 -1.63 4.11
N ILE A 303 11.90 -1.86 4.11
CA ILE A 303 11.29 -2.97 3.38
C ILE A 303 11.31 -2.70 1.88
N GLN A 304 11.06 -1.48 1.42
CA GLN A 304 11.21 -1.15 0.00
C GLN A 304 12.65 -1.42 -0.49
N GLU A 305 13.67 -1.13 0.33
CA GLU A 305 15.07 -1.48 0.03
C GLU A 305 15.36 -2.99 0.14
N LYS A 306 14.67 -3.71 1.04
CA LYS A 306 14.70 -5.17 1.11
C LYS A 306 14.17 -5.82 -0.16
N LEU A 307 12.98 -5.44 -0.63
CA LEU A 307 12.36 -5.96 -1.87
C LEU A 307 13.26 -5.73 -3.08
N VAL A 308 13.79 -4.52 -3.23
CA VAL A 308 14.71 -4.16 -4.31
C VAL A 308 16.02 -4.97 -4.26
N ARG A 309 16.51 -5.33 -3.07
CA ARG A 309 17.71 -6.16 -2.90
C ARG A 309 17.45 -7.65 -3.18
N GLU A 310 16.29 -8.16 -2.79
CA GLU A 310 15.91 -9.57 -2.92
C GLU A 310 15.37 -9.91 -4.32
N ASN A 311 14.78 -8.94 -5.01
CA ASN A 311 14.27 -9.06 -6.39
C ASN A 311 14.73 -7.86 -7.25
N PRO A 312 16.00 -7.81 -7.69
CA PRO A 312 16.54 -6.63 -8.36
C PRO A 312 15.76 -6.16 -9.61
N PRO A 313 15.35 -4.87 -9.66
CA PRO A 313 14.83 -4.22 -10.87
C PRO A 313 15.98 -3.66 -11.73
N GLU A 314 15.66 -3.25 -12.95
CA GLU A 314 16.58 -2.57 -13.88
C GLU A 314 16.98 -1.17 -13.37
N GLY A 315 16.08 -0.47 -12.68
CA GLY A 315 16.34 0.85 -12.12
C GLY A 315 15.50 1.16 -10.87
N VAL A 316 16.05 1.99 -9.98
CA VAL A 316 15.44 2.39 -8.70
C VAL A 316 15.45 3.90 -8.58
N PHE A 317 14.29 4.49 -8.33
CA PHE A 317 14.07 5.92 -8.17
C PHE A 317 13.56 6.21 -6.76
N LYS A 318 13.76 7.43 -6.26
CA LYS A 318 13.38 7.83 -4.89
C LYS A 318 12.61 9.16 -4.88
N ILE A 319 11.43 9.17 -4.28
CA ILE A 319 10.64 10.37 -3.98
C ILE A 319 10.79 10.70 -2.49
N LYS A 320 11.59 11.73 -2.19
CA LYS A 320 11.75 12.26 -0.83
C LYS A 320 10.47 12.95 -0.37
N THR A 321 10.15 12.90 0.93
CA THR A 321 8.97 13.57 1.54
C THR A 321 7.62 13.08 1.01
N SER A 322 7.58 11.90 0.39
CA SER A 322 6.35 11.26 -0.06
C SER A 322 5.88 10.26 0.98
N ASP A 323 4.60 10.36 1.34
CA ASP A 323 3.87 9.27 1.97
C ASP A 323 3.62 8.12 0.97
N HIS A 324 2.87 7.11 1.41
CA HIS A 324 2.44 5.98 0.58
C HIS A 324 1.65 6.39 -0.67
N CYS A 325 1.11 7.61 -0.73
CA CYS A 325 0.27 8.08 -1.84
C CYS A 325 0.97 9.17 -2.67
N PRO A 326 2.07 8.88 -3.40
CA PRO A 326 2.83 9.86 -4.19
C PRO A 326 1.99 10.56 -5.26
N PHE A 327 0.93 9.91 -5.77
CA PHE A 327 -0.07 10.53 -6.67
C PHE A 327 -0.89 11.65 -6.01
N PHE A 328 -0.93 11.73 -4.67
CA PHE A 328 -1.53 12.82 -3.91
C PHE A 328 -0.51 13.78 -3.31
N SER A 329 0.50 13.26 -2.60
CA SER A 329 1.48 14.06 -1.85
C SER A 329 2.59 14.67 -2.71
N LYS A 330 3.03 13.98 -3.78
CA LYS A 330 4.14 14.39 -4.66
C LYS A 330 3.89 14.17 -6.17
N PRO A 331 2.71 14.55 -6.72
CA PRO A 331 2.32 14.20 -8.08
C PRO A 331 3.29 14.70 -9.16
N GLN A 332 3.89 15.89 -9.01
CA GLN A 332 4.87 16.40 -9.98
C GLN A 332 6.20 15.62 -9.95
N ALA A 333 6.64 15.16 -8.78
CA ALA A 333 7.86 14.36 -8.67
C ALA A 333 7.65 12.95 -9.23
N LEU A 334 6.49 12.35 -8.94
CA LEU A 334 6.06 11.09 -9.54
C LEU A 334 5.99 11.21 -11.07
N HIS A 335 5.29 12.21 -11.59
CA HIS A 335 5.17 12.45 -13.03
C HIS A 335 6.55 12.58 -13.71
N LYS A 336 7.48 13.37 -13.13
CA LYS A 336 8.84 13.49 -13.66
C LYS A 336 9.52 12.12 -13.80
N ILE A 337 9.44 11.27 -12.76
CA ILE A 337 10.06 9.94 -12.76
C ILE A 337 9.38 9.01 -13.78
N LEU A 338 8.05 9.07 -13.93
CA LEU A 338 7.34 8.28 -14.94
C LEU A 338 7.79 8.65 -16.37
N VAL A 339 7.96 9.94 -16.66
CA VAL A 339 8.50 10.43 -17.94
C VAL A 339 9.97 10.00 -18.12
N GLU A 340 10.79 10.11 -17.08
CA GLU A 340 12.20 9.69 -17.08
C GLU A 340 12.33 8.18 -17.40
N ILE A 341 11.52 7.32 -16.74
CA ILE A 341 11.48 5.87 -17.03
C ILE A 341 10.96 5.59 -18.45
N ALA A 342 9.98 6.35 -18.95
CA ALA A 342 9.49 6.19 -20.33
C ALA A 342 10.64 6.33 -21.34
N GLN A 343 11.50 7.32 -21.13
CA GLN A 343 12.61 7.72 -22.00
C GLN A 343 13.82 6.79 -21.98
N ILE A 344 13.93 5.87 -21.01
CA ILE A 344 15.00 4.87 -20.99
C ILE A 344 14.83 3.97 -22.23
N PRO A 345 15.84 3.83 -23.11
CA PRO A 345 15.74 3.05 -24.36
C PRO A 345 15.43 1.58 -24.06
#